data_AF-A0A2V6LQV8-F1
#
_entry.id   AF-A0A2V6LQV8-F1
#
_cell.length_a   1.000
_cell.length_b   1.000
_cell.length_c   1.000
_cell.angle_alpha   90.00
_cell.angle_beta   90.00
_cell.angle_gamma   90.00
#
_symmetry.space_group_name_H-M   'P 1'
#
loop_
_entity.id
_entity.type
_entity.pdbx_description
1 polymer ?
#
loop_
_entity_poly.entity_id
_entity_poly.type
_entity_poly.pdbx_seq_one_letter_code
_entity_poly.pdbx_strand_id
1 'polypeptide(L)'
;PKKWREIAPFVWRNIEGSDRVVAKIENDRVVCIGYDELPFMPFQPVPWWWSAAWLLPLFAVAVVALSANTLAWPATALMRWLYGVRPGPTSPEARAHRLVRIASLLSTLMVIAWVVLIKIFSGDMGWIGPHINPWIRLLRVLSSVIVFASSAIAVWNLGMLLRGQRKWLAKLWGAVIAISCLALLYVAVVFHLVGYSAKY
;
A
#
# COMPACT_ATOMS: atom_id res chain seq x y z
N PRO A 1 -15.27 -26.13 22.72
CA PRO A 1 -13.86 -26.01 22.24
C PRO A 1 -13.48 -27.31 21.52
N LYS A 2 -13.03 -27.26 20.26
CA LYS A 2 -12.64 -28.47 19.51
C LYS A 2 -11.44 -29.13 20.21
N LYS A 3 -11.50 -30.44 20.43
CA LYS A 3 -10.39 -31.22 21.03
C LYS A 3 -9.69 -32.01 19.94
N TRP A 4 -8.36 -31.98 19.94
CA TRP A 4 -7.52 -32.58 18.91
C TRP A 4 -6.79 -33.81 19.45
N ARG A 5 -6.71 -34.87 18.66
CA ARG A 5 -5.91 -36.07 18.95
C ARG A 5 -4.99 -36.35 17.78
N GLU A 6 -3.70 -36.52 18.07
CA GLU A 6 -2.72 -36.92 17.07
C GLU A 6 -2.98 -38.36 16.61
N ILE A 7 -3.05 -38.58 15.30
CA ILE A 7 -3.32 -39.89 14.69
C ILE A 7 -2.14 -40.41 13.87
N ALA A 8 -1.24 -39.54 13.45
CA ALA A 8 0.03 -39.82 12.80
C ALA A 8 0.97 -38.62 13.06
N PRO A 9 2.31 -38.76 12.86
CA PRO A 9 3.23 -37.67 13.14
C PRO A 9 2.81 -36.38 12.43
N PHE A 10 2.54 -35.32 13.20
CA PHE A 10 2.08 -34.02 12.71
C PHE A 10 0.73 -34.01 11.98
N VAL A 11 -0.11 -35.01 12.26
CA VAL A 11 -1.50 -35.10 11.78
C VAL A 11 -2.43 -35.24 12.99
N TRP A 12 -3.28 -34.24 13.19
CA TRP A 12 -4.26 -34.21 14.27
C TRP A 12 -5.67 -34.34 13.71
N ARG A 13 -6.52 -35.12 14.38
CA ARG A 13 -7.94 -35.25 14.07
C ARG A 13 -8.79 -34.70 15.22
N ASN A 14 -9.90 -34.06 14.90
CA ASN A 14 -10.90 -33.67 15.88
C ASN A 14 -11.50 -34.92 16.54
N ILE A 15 -11.68 -34.89 17.86
CA ILE A 15 -12.25 -36.03 18.63
C ILE A 15 -13.77 -36.16 18.37
N GLU A 16 -14.44 -35.04 18.11
CA GLU A 16 -15.91 -34.99 17.93
C GLU A 16 -16.33 -34.94 16.44
N GLY A 17 -15.39 -34.91 15.49
CA GLY A 17 -15.67 -34.77 14.06
C GLY A 17 -14.61 -35.42 13.16
N SER A 18 -14.81 -35.34 11.84
CA SER A 18 -13.88 -35.92 10.85
C SER A 18 -12.71 -35.00 10.44
N ASP A 19 -12.71 -33.74 10.90
CA ASP A 19 -11.72 -32.72 10.51
C ASP A 19 -10.30 -33.11 10.88
N ARG A 20 -9.35 -32.81 9.98
CA ARG A 20 -7.93 -33.03 10.20
C ARG A 20 -7.14 -31.74 10.02
N VAL A 21 -6.07 -31.64 10.80
CA VAL A 21 -5.00 -30.65 10.66
C VAL A 21 -3.74 -31.42 10.32
N VAL A 22 -3.04 -31.01 9.27
CA VAL A 22 -1.77 -31.61 8.84
C VAL A 22 -0.70 -30.54 8.88
N ALA A 23 0.38 -30.74 9.64
CA ALA A 23 1.56 -29.92 9.54
C ALA A 23 2.67 -30.68 8.80
N LYS A 24 3.19 -30.10 7.71
CA LYS A 24 4.38 -30.59 7.03
C LYS A 24 5.60 -29.89 7.62
N ILE A 25 6.51 -30.65 8.22
CA ILE A 25 7.79 -30.16 8.74
C ILE A 25 8.88 -30.67 7.81
N GLU A 26 9.73 -29.76 7.32
CA GLU A 26 10.97 -30.10 6.61
C GLU A 26 12.12 -29.34 7.27
N ASN A 27 13.22 -30.03 7.60
CA ASN A 27 14.42 -29.44 8.21
C ASN A 27 14.11 -28.60 9.48
N ASP A 28 13.38 -29.20 10.44
CA ASP A 28 12.95 -28.58 11.70
C ASP A 28 12.13 -27.29 11.56
N ARG A 29 11.60 -27.00 10.37
CA ARG A 29 10.74 -25.84 10.12
C ARG A 29 9.39 -26.28 9.58
N VAL A 30 8.33 -25.67 10.12
CA VAL A 30 6.97 -25.88 9.64
C VAL A 30 6.85 -25.21 8.26
N VAL A 31 6.71 -26.03 7.22
CA VAL A 31 6.64 -25.59 5.82
C VAL A 31 5.19 -25.34 5.41
N CYS A 32 4.23 -26.08 5.97
CA CYS A 32 2.84 -25.95 5.59
C CYS A 32 1.93 -26.49 6.70
N ILE A 33 0.87 -25.76 7.04
CA ILE A 33 -0.25 -26.27 7.86
C ILE A 33 -1.48 -26.32 6.97
N GLY A 34 -1.97 -27.52 6.70
CA GLY A 34 -3.22 -27.78 5.98
C GLY A 34 -4.35 -28.08 6.96
N TYR A 35 -5.56 -27.66 6.60
CA TYR A 35 -6.76 -27.88 7.39
C TYR A 35 -7.87 -28.43 6.49
N ASP A 36 -8.49 -29.56 6.84
CA ASP A 36 -9.47 -30.22 5.98
C ASP A 36 -10.73 -29.38 5.72
N GLU A 37 -11.10 -28.45 6.62
CA GLU A 37 -12.21 -27.52 6.36
C GLU A 37 -11.81 -26.39 5.38
N LEU A 38 -10.51 -26.17 5.17
CA LEU A 38 -9.95 -25.15 4.26
C LEU A 38 -8.84 -25.75 3.37
N PRO A 39 -9.14 -26.79 2.56
CA PRO A 39 -8.13 -27.53 1.81
C PRO A 39 -7.47 -26.69 0.71
N PHE A 40 -8.12 -25.60 0.30
CA PHE A 40 -7.63 -24.63 -0.68
C PHE A 40 -6.73 -23.55 -0.08
N MET A 41 -6.57 -23.47 1.25
CA MET A 41 -5.79 -22.44 1.94
C MET A 41 -4.69 -23.06 2.82
N PRO A 42 -3.68 -23.73 2.24
CA PRO A 42 -2.54 -24.20 3.01
C PRO A 42 -1.78 -23.00 3.61
N PHE A 43 -1.62 -22.97 4.92
CA PHE A 43 -0.87 -21.92 5.62
C PHE A 43 0.62 -22.20 5.50
N GLN A 44 1.29 -21.42 4.65
CA GLN A 44 2.74 -21.48 4.47
C GLN A 44 3.40 -20.29 5.19
N PRO A 45 4.63 -20.45 5.68
CA PRO A 45 5.37 -19.34 6.27
C PRO A 45 5.54 -18.24 5.21
N VAL A 46 5.12 -17.03 5.56
CA VAL A 46 5.18 -15.87 4.66
C VAL A 46 6.65 -15.48 4.46
N PRO A 47 7.14 -15.42 3.21
CA PRO A 47 8.50 -14.96 2.95
C PRO A 47 8.72 -13.55 3.51
N TRP A 48 9.95 -13.26 3.95
CA TRP A 48 10.24 -11.99 4.61
C TRP A 48 9.88 -10.78 3.73
N TRP A 49 10.06 -10.83 2.41
CA TRP A 49 9.71 -9.76 1.47
C TRP A 49 8.19 -9.51 1.33
N TRP A 50 7.35 -10.41 1.85
CA TRP A 50 5.89 -10.33 1.84
C TRP A 50 5.28 -10.16 3.24
N SER A 51 6.11 -10.08 4.27
CA SER A 51 5.65 -10.00 5.65
C SER A 51 4.96 -8.67 5.97
N ALA A 52 3.71 -8.74 6.43
CA ALA A 52 2.94 -7.59 6.89
C ALA A 52 3.62 -6.85 8.07
N ALA A 53 4.47 -7.53 8.85
CA ALA A 53 5.11 -6.97 10.04
C ALA A 53 5.97 -5.74 9.75
N TRP A 54 6.61 -5.66 8.57
CA TRP A 54 7.40 -4.49 8.17
C TRP A 54 6.75 -3.70 7.04
N LEU A 55 5.94 -4.34 6.20
CA LEU A 55 5.22 -3.68 5.11
C LEU A 55 4.18 -2.68 5.64
N LEU A 56 3.43 -3.05 6.68
CA LEU A 56 2.42 -2.17 7.29
C LEU A 56 3.03 -0.88 7.87
N PRO A 57 4.07 -0.92 8.73
CA PRO A 57 4.66 0.31 9.24
C PRO A 57 5.30 1.15 8.13
N LEU A 58 5.96 0.52 7.14
CA LEU A 58 6.50 1.24 5.98
C LEU A 58 5.40 1.96 5.20
N PHE A 59 4.29 1.28 4.93
CA PHE A 59 3.12 1.86 4.26
C PHE A 59 2.52 3.01 5.07
N ALA A 60 2.38 2.85 6.38
CA ALA A 60 1.86 3.90 7.26
C ALA A 60 2.75 5.16 7.23
N VAL A 61 4.07 5.01 7.32
CA VAL A 61 5.02 6.12 7.21
C VAL A 61 4.92 6.80 5.84
N ALA A 62 4.80 6.03 4.76
CA ALA A 62 4.65 6.56 3.42
C ALA A 62 3.38 7.42 3.27
N VAL A 63 2.24 6.93 3.76
CA VAL A 63 0.96 7.64 3.74
C VAL A 63 1.02 8.92 4.56
N VAL A 64 1.60 8.88 5.76
CA VAL A 64 1.77 10.06 6.62
C VAL A 64 2.64 11.11 5.93
N ALA A 65 3.77 10.71 5.35
CA ALA A 65 4.68 11.63 4.66
C ALA A 65 4.01 12.29 3.44
N LEU A 66 3.29 11.52 2.62
CA LEU A 66 2.58 12.03 1.45
C LEU A 66 1.43 12.96 1.83
N SER A 67 0.70 12.61 2.89
CA SER A 67 -0.39 13.42 3.44
C SER A 67 0.14 14.73 4.04
N ALA A 68 1.22 14.68 4.81
CA ALA A 68 1.88 15.86 5.36
C ALA A 68 2.39 16.78 4.24
N ASN A 69 2.99 16.22 3.18
CA ASN A 69 3.42 17.00 2.03
C ASN A 69 2.24 17.65 1.29
N THR A 70 1.11 16.96 1.21
CA THR A 70 -0.12 17.47 0.59
C THR A 70 -0.76 18.59 1.43
N LEU A 71 -0.79 18.44 2.76
CA LEU A 71 -1.36 19.41 3.71
C LEU A 71 -0.47 20.64 3.93
N ALA A 72 0.83 20.54 3.68
CA ALA A 72 1.72 21.71 3.71
C ALA A 72 1.33 22.78 2.65
N TRP A 73 0.64 22.38 1.57
CA TRP A 73 0.17 23.31 0.54
C TRP A 73 -1.03 24.17 0.96
N PRO A 74 -2.18 23.64 1.40
CA PRO A 74 -3.29 24.48 1.85
C PRO A 74 -2.86 25.35 3.03
N ALA A 75 -2.01 24.87 3.94
CA ALA A 75 -1.48 25.69 5.03
C ALA A 75 -0.70 26.92 4.50
N THR A 76 0.22 26.73 3.56
CA THR A 76 1.00 27.85 2.98
C THR A 76 0.21 28.70 1.98
N ALA A 77 -0.85 28.18 1.36
CA ALA A 77 -1.76 28.94 0.51
C ALA A 77 -2.71 29.78 1.35
N LEU A 78 -3.24 29.23 2.45
CA LEU A 78 -4.08 29.93 3.42
C LEU A 78 -3.30 31.04 4.10
N MET A 79 -2.06 30.79 4.53
CA MET A 79 -1.17 31.85 5.02
C MET A 79 -0.90 32.92 3.96
N ARG A 80 -0.70 32.55 2.69
CA ARG A 80 -0.55 33.55 1.61
C ARG A 80 -1.79 34.39 1.39
N TRP A 81 -2.97 33.79 1.52
CA TRP A 81 -4.25 34.49 1.42
C TRP A 81 -4.47 35.43 2.60
N LEU A 82 -4.15 34.98 3.81
CA LEU A 82 -4.24 35.78 5.04
C LEU A 82 -3.22 36.93 5.10
N TYR A 83 -1.99 36.72 4.60
CA TYR A 83 -0.90 37.70 4.65
C TYR A 83 -0.66 38.45 3.31
N GLY A 84 -1.50 38.24 2.29
CA GLY A 84 -1.50 39.05 1.04
C GLY A 84 -0.22 38.95 0.18
N VAL A 85 0.58 37.90 0.31
CA VAL A 85 1.87 37.79 -0.39
C VAL A 85 1.67 37.39 -1.86
N ARG A 86 2.07 38.26 -2.79
CA ARG A 86 1.96 38.02 -4.24
C ARG A 86 2.86 36.87 -4.70
N PRO A 87 2.37 35.96 -5.57
CA PRO A 87 3.21 34.88 -6.11
C PRO A 87 4.35 35.45 -6.94
N GLY A 88 5.60 35.10 -6.59
CA GLY A 88 6.76 35.41 -7.43
C GLY A 88 6.74 34.67 -8.77
N PRO A 89 7.56 35.11 -9.75
CA PRO A 89 7.59 34.53 -11.09
C PRO A 89 7.88 33.02 -11.06
N THR A 90 7.11 32.26 -11.85
CA THR A 90 7.21 30.80 -11.89
C THR A 90 8.48 30.35 -12.60
N SER A 91 9.52 30.04 -11.84
CA SER A 91 10.72 29.37 -12.34
C SER A 91 10.39 27.93 -12.80
N PRO A 92 11.19 27.33 -13.69
CA PRO A 92 11.08 25.91 -14.05
C PRO A 92 11.08 24.98 -12.83
N GLU A 93 11.80 25.37 -11.78
CA GLU A 93 11.81 24.66 -10.50
C GLU A 93 10.43 24.67 -9.80
N ALA A 94 9.67 25.77 -9.92
CA ALA A 94 8.31 25.85 -9.40
C ALA A 94 7.32 24.93 -10.14
N ARG A 95 7.66 24.49 -11.37
CA ARG A 95 6.87 23.47 -12.10
C ARG A 95 7.17 22.08 -11.55
N ALA A 96 8.45 21.73 -11.32
CA ALA A 96 8.83 20.45 -10.73
C ALA A 96 8.21 20.27 -9.33
N HIS A 97 8.26 21.30 -8.48
CA HIS A 97 7.59 21.29 -7.17
C HIS A 97 6.07 21.12 -7.28
N ARG A 98 5.42 21.66 -8.30
CA ARG A 98 3.97 21.47 -8.53
C ARG A 98 3.64 20.04 -8.97
N LEU A 99 4.45 19.43 -9.84
CA LEU A 99 4.22 18.05 -10.28
C LEU A 99 4.33 17.06 -9.13
N VAL A 100 5.33 17.20 -8.26
CA VAL A 100 5.49 16.34 -7.07
C VAL A 100 4.32 16.50 -6.10
N ARG A 101 3.78 17.71 -5.98
CA ARG A 101 2.59 17.98 -5.15
C ARG A 101 1.35 17.31 -5.73
N ILE A 102 1.11 17.43 -7.04
CA ILE A 102 0.00 16.75 -7.72
C ILE A 102 0.14 15.23 -7.55
N ALA A 103 1.34 14.69 -7.72
CA ALA A 103 1.63 13.27 -7.50
C ALA A 103 1.33 12.83 -6.06
N SER A 104 1.72 13.63 -5.06
CA SER A 104 1.45 13.35 -3.64
C SER A 104 -0.05 13.41 -3.32
N LEU A 105 -0.75 14.41 -3.86
CA LEU A 105 -2.20 14.57 -3.70
C LEU A 105 -2.95 13.38 -4.32
N LEU A 106 -2.63 13.03 -5.57
CA LEU A 106 -3.25 11.89 -6.26
C LEU A 106 -3.00 10.59 -5.50
N SER A 107 -1.78 10.36 -5.00
CA SER A 107 -1.45 9.17 -4.22
C SER A 107 -2.23 9.13 -2.89
N THR A 108 -2.38 10.28 -2.23
CA THR A 108 -3.16 10.39 -0.98
C THR A 108 -4.65 10.13 -1.22
N LEU A 109 -5.24 10.75 -2.25
CA LEU A 109 -6.64 10.53 -2.62
C LEU A 109 -6.92 9.08 -3.02
N MET A 110 -5.98 8.46 -3.73
CA MET A 110 -6.05 7.04 -4.06
C MET A 110 -6.10 6.16 -2.80
N VAL A 111 -5.23 6.41 -1.82
CA VAL A 111 -5.24 5.68 -0.54
C VAL A 111 -6.57 5.90 0.20
N ILE A 112 -7.08 7.13 0.24
CA ILE A 112 -8.38 7.43 0.84
C ILE A 112 -9.51 6.66 0.14
N ALA A 113 -9.52 6.63 -1.19
CA ALA A 113 -10.52 5.89 -1.97
C ALA A 113 -10.54 4.39 -1.62
N TRP A 114 -9.36 3.78 -1.45
CA TRP A 114 -9.26 2.39 -0.98
C TRP A 114 -9.80 2.20 0.44
N VAL A 115 -9.47 3.08 1.38
CA VAL A 115 -9.97 3.01 2.76
C VAL A 115 -11.49 3.14 2.80
N VAL A 116 -12.06 4.06 2.03
CA VAL A 116 -13.52 4.25 1.92
C VAL A 116 -14.18 2.99 1.35
N LEU A 117 -13.62 2.40 0.30
CA LEU A 117 -14.14 1.17 -0.31
C LEU A 117 -14.15 0.01 0.71
N ILE A 118 -13.07 -0.16 1.49
CA ILE A 118 -12.99 -1.18 2.55
C ILE A 118 -14.08 -0.96 3.61
N LYS A 119 -14.33 0.31 4.00
CA LYS A 119 -15.39 0.63 4.96
C LYS A 119 -16.79 0.30 4.44
N ILE A 120 -17.06 0.58 3.16
CA ILE A 120 -18.35 0.25 2.53
C ILE A 120 -18.57 -1.27 2.58
N PHE A 121 -17.58 -2.07 2.19
CA PHE A 121 -17.70 -3.53 2.25
C PHE A 121 -17.82 -4.10 3.65
N SER A 122 -17.22 -3.45 4.65
CA SER A 122 -17.30 -3.89 6.04
C SER A 122 -18.65 -3.56 6.69
N GLY A 123 -19.34 -2.51 6.21
CA GLY A 123 -20.59 -2.04 6.79
C GLY A 123 -21.85 -2.63 6.15
N ASP A 124 -21.81 -2.98 4.86
CA ASP A 124 -23.02 -3.32 4.11
C ASP A 124 -22.75 -4.44 3.08
N MET A 125 -22.97 -5.69 3.47
CA MET A 125 -22.72 -6.87 2.63
C MET A 125 -23.56 -6.88 1.33
N GLY A 126 -24.62 -6.06 1.24
CA GLY A 126 -25.44 -5.90 0.04
C GLY A 126 -24.72 -5.28 -1.16
N TRP A 127 -23.57 -4.60 -0.92
CA TRP A 127 -22.73 -4.01 -1.97
C TRP A 127 -21.77 -5.01 -2.63
N ILE A 128 -21.68 -6.24 -2.13
CA ILE A 128 -20.83 -7.31 -2.68
C ILE A 128 -21.59 -8.00 -3.83
N GLY A 129 -21.90 -7.24 -4.88
CA GLY A 129 -22.60 -7.73 -6.07
C GLY A 129 -21.93 -7.34 -7.39
N PRO A 130 -22.44 -7.83 -8.54
CA PRO A 130 -21.84 -7.54 -9.86
C PRO A 130 -21.72 -6.04 -10.20
N HIS A 131 -22.54 -5.20 -9.55
CA HIS A 131 -22.60 -3.76 -9.78
C HIS A 131 -21.36 -2.99 -9.30
N ILE A 132 -20.60 -3.51 -8.32
CA ILE A 132 -19.38 -2.84 -7.83
C ILE A 132 -18.13 -3.24 -8.63
N ASN A 133 -18.16 -4.36 -9.36
CA ASN A 133 -17.03 -4.86 -10.17
C ASN A 133 -16.43 -3.82 -11.15
N PRO A 134 -17.22 -2.98 -11.85
CA PRO A 134 -16.68 -1.92 -12.70
C PRO A 134 -15.91 -0.86 -11.90
N TRP A 135 -16.43 -0.47 -10.73
CA TRP A 135 -15.80 0.52 -9.85
C TRP A 135 -14.48 0.01 -9.28
N ILE A 136 -14.42 -1.26 -8.85
CA ILE A 136 -13.17 -1.89 -8.40
C ILE A 136 -12.15 -1.93 -9.53
N ARG A 137 -12.55 -2.32 -10.75
CA ARG A 137 -11.65 -2.32 -11.92
C ARG A 137 -11.14 -0.93 -12.24
N LEU A 138 -12.01 0.08 -12.25
CA LEU A 138 -11.63 1.47 -12.48
C LEU A 138 -10.64 1.96 -11.42
N LEU A 139 -10.93 1.73 -10.14
CA LEU A 139 -10.05 2.12 -9.04
C LEU A 139 -8.69 1.42 -9.15
N ARG A 140 -8.65 0.15 -9.55
CA ARG A 140 -7.42 -0.61 -9.73
C ARG A 140 -6.57 -0.06 -10.88
N VAL A 141 -7.18 0.23 -12.04
CA VAL A 141 -6.49 0.83 -13.19
C VAL A 141 -5.97 2.22 -12.83
N LEU A 142 -6.82 3.05 -12.23
CA LEU A 142 -6.45 4.40 -11.80
C LEU A 142 -5.30 4.36 -10.78
N SER A 143 -5.38 3.45 -9.81
CA SER A 143 -4.32 3.27 -8.81
C SER A 143 -2.99 2.88 -9.44
N SER A 144 -3.03 1.96 -10.42
CA SER A 144 -1.82 1.54 -11.14
C SER A 144 -1.17 2.74 -11.83
N VAL A 145 -1.94 3.53 -12.58
CA VAL A 145 -1.45 4.73 -13.27
C VAL A 145 -0.88 5.74 -12.28
N ILE A 146 -1.60 6.01 -11.18
CA ILE A 146 -1.17 6.96 -10.15
C ILE A 146 0.16 6.55 -9.53
N VAL A 147 0.32 5.28 -9.15
CA VAL A 147 1.52 4.79 -8.47
C VAL A 147 2.75 4.80 -9.37
N PHE A 148 2.60 4.44 -10.66
CA PHE A 148 3.71 4.55 -11.62
C PHE A 148 4.07 6.01 -11.90
N ALA A 149 3.07 6.86 -12.15
CA ALA A 149 3.30 8.27 -12.43
C ALA A 149 3.94 8.98 -11.22
N SER A 150 3.44 8.73 -10.00
CA SER A 150 3.95 9.37 -8.78
C SER A 150 5.38 8.92 -8.46
N SER A 151 5.71 7.65 -8.70
CA SER A 151 7.07 7.12 -8.55
C SER A 151 8.04 7.75 -9.54
N ALA A 152 7.67 7.80 -10.83
CA ALA A 152 8.51 8.43 -11.85
C ALA A 152 8.78 9.91 -11.57
N ILE A 153 7.73 10.66 -11.19
CA ILE A 153 7.83 12.09 -10.84
C ILE A 153 8.71 12.28 -9.59
N ALA A 154 8.59 11.43 -8.58
CA ALA A 154 9.34 11.55 -7.34
C ALA A 154 10.83 11.26 -7.54
N VAL A 155 11.17 10.22 -8.31
CA VAL A 155 12.57 9.89 -8.66
C VAL A 155 13.20 11.01 -9.49
N TRP A 156 12.47 11.53 -10.50
CA TRP A 156 12.92 12.66 -11.30
C TRP A 156 13.23 13.89 -10.44
N ASN A 157 12.33 14.23 -9.51
CA ASN A 157 12.51 15.36 -8.60
C ASN A 157 13.69 15.17 -7.65
N LEU A 158 13.91 13.95 -7.14
CA LEU A 158 15.09 13.65 -6.31
C LEU A 158 16.38 13.85 -7.12
N GLY A 159 16.43 13.40 -8.38
CA GLY A 159 17.55 13.64 -9.28
C GLY A 159 17.84 15.13 -9.50
N MET A 160 16.80 15.95 -9.66
CA MET A 160 16.94 17.41 -9.75
C MET A 160 17.43 18.04 -8.44
N LEU A 161 16.91 17.60 -7.29
CA LEU A 161 17.31 18.10 -5.97
C LEU A 161 18.76 17.77 -5.62
N LEU A 162 19.25 16.60 -6.02
CA LEU A 162 20.63 16.17 -5.80
C LEU A 162 21.63 16.99 -6.64
N ARG A 163 21.26 17.35 -7.88
CA ARG A 163 22.09 18.17 -8.79
C ARG A 163 22.10 19.66 -8.43
N GLY A 164 21.18 20.13 -7.59
CA GLY A 164 21.08 21.55 -7.20
C GLY A 164 21.79 21.93 -5.88
N GLN A 165 22.09 23.22 -5.74
CA GLN A 165 22.60 23.89 -4.52
C GLN A 165 21.49 24.14 -3.47
N ARG A 166 20.65 23.14 -3.20
CA ARG A 166 19.53 23.25 -2.24
C ARG A 166 19.99 22.93 -0.81
N LYS A 167 19.35 23.58 0.18
CA LYS A 167 19.52 23.27 1.60
C LYS A 167 19.32 21.77 1.85
N TRP A 168 20.15 21.18 2.70
CA TRP A 168 20.13 19.73 2.99
C TRP A 168 18.76 19.21 3.43
N LEU A 169 17.99 19.99 4.19
CA LEU A 169 16.62 19.65 4.58
C LEU A 169 15.67 19.42 3.38
N ALA A 170 15.83 20.19 2.29
CA ALA A 170 15.02 19.98 1.08
C ALA A 170 15.40 18.70 0.34
N LYS A 171 16.68 18.30 0.40
CA LYS A 171 17.16 17.02 -0.17
C LYS A 171 16.63 15.84 0.64
N LEU A 172 16.67 15.93 1.97
CA LEU A 172 16.09 14.92 2.87
C LEU A 172 14.60 14.73 2.62
N TRP A 173 13.83 15.82 2.62
CA TRP A 173 12.37 15.72 2.43
C TRP A 173 12.01 15.19 1.04
N GLY A 174 12.77 15.59 0.00
CA GLY A 174 12.63 15.02 -1.34
C GLY A 174 12.94 13.52 -1.40
N ALA A 175 13.96 13.06 -0.67
CA ALA A 175 14.29 11.65 -0.56
C ALA A 175 13.18 10.87 0.17
N VAL A 176 12.63 11.41 1.26
CA VAL A 176 11.50 10.81 1.97
C VAL A 176 10.31 10.63 1.04
N ILE A 177 9.92 11.65 0.26
CA ILE A 177 8.81 11.53 -0.69
C ILE A 177 9.09 10.48 -1.76
N ALA A 178 10.31 10.43 -2.30
CA ALA A 178 10.69 9.43 -3.29
C ALA A 178 10.61 8.00 -2.73
N ILE A 179 11.12 7.79 -1.51
CA ILE A 179 11.02 6.51 -0.81
C ILE A 179 9.57 6.14 -0.55
N SER A 180 8.72 7.10 -0.13
CA SER A 180 7.29 6.87 0.09
C SER A 180 6.56 6.45 -1.20
N CYS A 181 6.82 7.10 -2.33
CA CYS A 181 6.23 6.70 -3.62
C CYS A 181 6.71 5.31 -4.05
N LEU A 182 8.00 5.01 -3.89
CA LEU A 182 8.56 3.69 -4.21
C LEU A 182 8.02 2.59 -3.29
N ALA A 183 7.80 2.89 -2.01
CA ALA A 183 7.16 1.97 -1.08
C ALA A 183 5.71 1.66 -1.49
N LEU A 184 4.95 2.67 -1.94
CA LEU A 184 3.62 2.44 -2.50
C LEU A 184 3.67 1.57 -3.76
N LEU A 185 4.63 1.80 -4.65
CA LEU A 185 4.84 0.96 -5.84
C LEU A 185 5.18 -0.48 -5.46
N TYR A 186 6.08 -0.67 -4.50
CA TYR A 186 6.44 -1.98 -4.00
C TYR A 186 5.22 -2.72 -3.44
N VAL A 187 4.44 -2.08 -2.56
CA VAL A 187 3.19 -2.64 -2.02
C VAL A 187 2.20 -2.96 -3.14
N ALA A 188 2.02 -2.06 -4.10
CA ALA A 188 1.06 -2.25 -5.19
C ALA A 188 1.43 -3.44 -6.10
N VAL A 189 2.73 -3.67 -6.34
CA VAL A 189 3.23 -4.82 -7.10
C VAL A 189 3.12 -6.10 -6.30
N VAL A 190 3.58 -6.09 -5.04
CA VAL A 190 3.65 -7.27 -4.17
C VAL A 190 2.28 -7.82 -3.78
N PHE A 191 1.29 -6.95 -3.57
CA PHE A 191 -0.08 -7.38 -3.29
C PHE A 191 -0.92 -7.55 -4.57
N HIS A 192 -0.29 -7.57 -5.75
CA HIS A 192 -0.96 -7.72 -7.05
C HIS A 192 -2.14 -6.74 -7.26
N LEU A 193 -2.09 -5.56 -6.65
CA LEU A 193 -3.01 -4.46 -6.98
C LEU A 193 -2.78 -4.01 -8.42
N VAL A 194 -1.55 -4.16 -8.92
CA VAL A 194 -1.15 -3.88 -10.30
C VAL A 194 -1.03 -5.22 -11.06
N GLY A 195 -2.16 -5.75 -11.52
CA GLY A 195 -2.15 -7.00 -12.28
C GLY A 195 -3.55 -7.54 -12.56
N TYR A 196 -3.72 -8.10 -13.76
CA TYR A 196 -4.96 -8.72 -14.25
C TYR A 196 -5.17 -10.16 -13.74
N SER A 197 -4.30 -10.65 -12.86
CA SER A 197 -4.34 -12.05 -12.43
C SER A 197 -4.87 -12.14 -11.00
N ALA A 198 -6.17 -12.42 -10.89
CA ALA A 198 -6.68 -13.17 -9.75
C ALA A 198 -6.19 -14.61 -9.94
N LYS A 199 -5.09 -14.98 -9.28
CA LYS A 199 -4.86 -16.41 -9.03
C LYS A 199 -5.80 -16.80 -7.89
N TYR A 200 -6.92 -17.38 -8.29
CA TYR A 200 -7.73 -18.25 -7.43
C TYR A 200 -6.91 -19.49 -7.09
#